data_AF-A0A382XQR3-F1
#
_entry.id   AF-A0A382XQR3-F1
#
_cell.length_a   1.000
_cell.length_b   1.000
_cell.length_c   1.000
_cell.angle_alpha   90.00
_cell.angle_beta   90.00
_cell.angle_gamma   90.00
#
_symmetry.space_group_name_H-M   'P 1'
#
loop_
_entity.id
_entity.type
_entity.pdbx_description
1 polymer ?
#
loop_
_entity_poly.entity_id
_entity_poly.type
_entity_poly.pdbx_seq_one_letter_code
_entity_poly.pdbx_strand_id
1 'polypeptide(L)'
;MMTKSAQRRSCVALTAPERAEVNRDIALSLAALNQFDSAFTVMEELESDLETEPETWENLFSSSVERGIILRETGRLEDAKSVFALAVMKLEKQLGANHYDAAEARMWLAMTENQSSLETITKSLRQLLALWQKQSGQLISDKAGQSVRLQWIVEDYLSQVFSEKRDQKTLGSAFEIAEFLRSGMVQQALVQAALRRLAPDEETRDLIRRQQNLQRKLIVLQQRLGDGANYGQISTATLKGLEVKISDTENAVAQMTEAVRSAIPELA
;
A
#
# COMPACT_ATOMS: atom_id res chain seq x y z
N MET A 1 2.34 -46.04 -19.89
CA MET A 1 2.18 -45.60 -18.48
C MET A 1 2.08 -44.08 -18.47
N MET A 2 0.88 -43.53 -18.30
CA MET A 2 0.65 -42.09 -18.22
C MET A 2 0.83 -41.63 -16.78
N THR A 3 1.81 -40.77 -16.55
CA THR A 3 2.05 -40.05 -15.30
C THR A 3 0.93 -39.04 -15.07
N LYS A 4 0.03 -39.30 -14.12
CA LYS A 4 -0.90 -38.31 -13.60
C LYS A 4 -0.10 -37.26 -12.83
N SER A 5 0.02 -36.06 -13.40
CA SER A 5 0.43 -34.87 -12.66
C SER A 5 -0.61 -34.59 -11.57
N ALA A 6 -0.24 -34.78 -10.31
CA ALA A 6 -1.06 -34.39 -9.18
C ALA A 6 -1.12 -32.85 -9.12
N GLN A 7 -2.10 -32.26 -9.81
CA GLN A 7 -2.54 -30.90 -9.55
C GLN A 7 -2.98 -30.87 -8.08
N ARG A 8 -2.26 -30.10 -7.25
CA ARG A 8 -2.72 -29.76 -5.90
C ARG A 8 -4.00 -28.94 -6.06
N ARG A 9 -5.15 -29.62 -6.14
CA ARG A 9 -6.45 -28.99 -5.91
C ARG A 9 -6.44 -28.56 -4.45
N SER A 10 -6.44 -27.25 -4.22
CA SER A 10 -6.66 -26.70 -2.87
C SER A 10 -7.89 -27.38 -2.27
N CYS A 11 -7.74 -27.99 -1.08
CA CYS A 11 -8.83 -28.68 -0.39
C CYS A 11 -9.87 -27.72 0.22
N VAL A 12 -9.68 -26.41 0.03
CA VAL A 12 -10.56 -25.34 0.54
C VAL A 12 -11.41 -24.82 -0.61
N ALA A 13 -12.73 -24.79 -0.42
CA ALA A 13 -13.68 -24.31 -1.43
C ALA A 13 -13.33 -22.88 -1.87
N LEU A 14 -13.60 -22.56 -3.15
CA LEU A 14 -13.43 -21.20 -3.70
C LEU A 14 -14.23 -20.17 -2.90
N THR A 15 -15.40 -20.58 -2.41
CA THR A 15 -16.34 -19.77 -1.62
C THR A 15 -16.03 -19.72 -0.12
N ALA A 16 -14.99 -20.42 0.37
CA ALA A 16 -14.71 -20.48 1.79
C ALA A 16 -14.27 -19.09 2.33
N PRO A 17 -14.85 -18.58 3.43
CA PRO A 17 -14.50 -17.27 3.99
C PRO A 17 -13.00 -17.10 4.27
N GLU A 18 -12.34 -18.15 4.76
CA GLU A 18 -10.91 -18.13 5.06
C GLU A 18 -10.06 -17.97 3.80
N ARG A 19 -10.50 -18.55 2.68
CA ARG A 19 -9.83 -18.36 1.39
C ARG A 19 -10.04 -16.95 0.87
N ALA A 20 -11.24 -16.41 1.06
CA ALA A 20 -11.59 -15.06 0.66
C ALA A 20 -10.75 -14.02 1.44
N GLU A 21 -10.57 -14.21 2.74
CA GLU A 21 -9.68 -13.39 3.59
C GLU A 21 -8.23 -13.46 3.12
N VAL A 22 -7.70 -14.66 2.82
CA VAL A 22 -6.33 -14.81 2.29
C VAL A 22 -6.16 -14.10 0.94
N ASN A 23 -7.13 -14.21 0.03
CA ASN A 23 -7.08 -13.53 -1.26
C ASN A 23 -7.10 -12.01 -1.10
N ARG A 24 -7.84 -11.48 -0.12
CA ARG A 24 -7.82 -10.06 0.24
C ARG A 24 -6.45 -9.61 0.73
N ASP A 25 -5.82 -10.39 1.59
CA ASP A 25 -4.47 -10.08 2.11
C ASP A 25 -3.41 -10.15 0.99
N ILE A 26 -3.57 -11.07 0.04
CA ILE A 26 -2.75 -11.13 -1.18
C ILE A 26 -2.96 -9.86 -2.02
N ALA A 27 -4.20 -9.45 -2.27
CA ALA A 27 -4.49 -8.23 -3.03
C ALA A 27 -3.89 -6.99 -2.36
N LEU A 28 -4.00 -6.87 -1.03
CA LEU A 28 -3.37 -5.80 -0.26
C LEU A 28 -1.83 -5.85 -0.33
N SER A 29 -1.24 -7.05 -0.28
CA SER A 29 0.21 -7.23 -0.44
C SER A 29 0.70 -6.84 -1.82
N LEU A 30 -0.05 -7.19 -2.87
CA LEU A 30 0.22 -6.77 -4.25
C LEU A 30 0.11 -5.26 -4.40
N ALA A 31 -0.91 -4.64 -3.78
CA ALA A 31 -1.06 -3.20 -3.73
C ALA A 31 0.13 -2.53 -3.00
N ALA A 32 0.58 -3.06 -1.85
CA ALA A 32 1.80 -2.63 -1.14
C ALA A 32 3.06 -2.69 -2.03
N LEU A 33 3.12 -3.66 -2.94
CA LEU A 33 4.17 -3.80 -3.95
C LEU A 33 3.96 -2.92 -5.20
N ASN A 34 2.94 -2.05 -5.21
CA ASN A 34 2.54 -1.20 -6.35
C ASN A 34 2.15 -2.02 -7.60
N GLN A 35 1.64 -3.23 -7.39
CA GLN A 35 1.15 -4.14 -8.45
C GLN A 35 -0.38 -4.08 -8.49
N PHE A 36 -0.94 -2.89 -8.72
CA PHE A 36 -2.39 -2.64 -8.65
C PHE A 36 -3.19 -3.43 -9.68
N ASP A 37 -2.66 -3.65 -10.89
CA ASP A 37 -3.33 -4.49 -11.90
C ASP A 37 -3.46 -5.95 -11.45
N SER A 38 -2.41 -6.49 -10.81
CA SER A 38 -2.45 -7.84 -10.25
C SER A 38 -3.36 -7.92 -9.03
N ALA A 39 -3.34 -6.90 -8.16
CA ALA A 39 -4.26 -6.80 -7.04
C ALA A 39 -5.73 -6.75 -7.51
N PHE A 40 -6.00 -6.01 -8.58
CA PHE A 40 -7.31 -5.92 -9.21
C PHE A 40 -7.75 -7.26 -9.79
N THR A 41 -6.86 -7.96 -10.50
CA THR A 41 -7.15 -9.31 -11.02
C THR A 41 -7.57 -10.27 -9.90
N VAL A 42 -6.86 -10.26 -8.76
CA VAL A 42 -7.20 -11.09 -7.59
C VAL A 42 -8.57 -10.70 -7.02
N MET A 43 -8.91 -9.42 -7.01
CA MET A 43 -10.22 -8.93 -6.55
C MET A 43 -11.36 -9.33 -7.49
N GLU A 44 -11.15 -9.31 -8.81
CA GLU A 44 -12.14 -9.78 -9.79
C GLU A 44 -12.35 -11.30 -9.71
N GLU A 45 -11.27 -12.07 -9.56
CA GLU A 45 -11.35 -13.52 -9.33
C GLU A 45 -12.13 -13.82 -8.05
N LEU A 46 -11.89 -13.04 -6.98
CA LEU A 46 -12.62 -13.19 -5.72
C LEU A 46 -14.11 -12.84 -5.85
N GLU A 47 -14.44 -11.79 -6.60
CA GLU A 47 -15.83 -11.41 -6.89
C GLU A 47 -16.56 -12.51 -7.66
N SER A 48 -15.90 -13.11 -8.65
CA SER A 48 -16.43 -14.24 -9.42
C SER A 48 -16.56 -15.52 -8.58
N ASP A 49 -15.56 -15.83 -7.76
CA ASP A 49 -15.57 -17.01 -6.89
C ASP A 49 -16.70 -16.95 -5.85
N LEU A 50 -17.13 -15.73 -5.46
CA LEU A 50 -18.20 -15.47 -4.50
C LEU A 50 -19.54 -15.09 -5.15
N GLU A 51 -19.69 -15.24 -6.46
CA GLU A 51 -20.93 -14.90 -7.17
C GLU A 51 -22.15 -15.65 -6.61
N THR A 52 -21.97 -16.90 -6.19
CA THR A 52 -23.03 -17.71 -5.57
C THR A 52 -23.22 -17.47 -4.07
N GLU A 53 -22.35 -16.67 -3.45
CA GLU A 53 -22.36 -16.33 -2.01
C GLU A 53 -22.39 -14.81 -1.80
N PRO A 54 -23.46 -14.13 -2.26
CA PRO A 54 -23.52 -12.66 -2.28
C PRO A 54 -23.46 -12.05 -0.89
N GLU A 55 -23.95 -12.74 0.15
CA GLU A 55 -23.84 -12.26 1.53
C GLU A 55 -22.38 -12.23 2.02
N THR A 56 -21.57 -13.21 1.64
CA THR A 56 -20.14 -13.24 1.97
C THR A 56 -19.40 -12.10 1.27
N TRP A 57 -19.69 -11.87 -0.01
CA TRP A 57 -19.16 -10.73 -0.75
C TRP A 57 -19.55 -9.38 -0.11
N GLU A 58 -20.82 -9.22 0.23
CA GLU A 58 -21.35 -7.99 0.82
C GLU A 58 -20.80 -7.68 2.22
N ASN A 59 -20.53 -8.72 3.00
CA ASN A 59 -20.04 -8.55 4.37
C ASN A 59 -18.53 -8.30 4.41
N LEU A 60 -17.76 -8.90 3.51
CA LEU A 60 -16.31 -8.88 3.58
C LEU A 60 -15.64 -7.91 2.59
N PHE A 61 -16.21 -7.70 1.40
CA PHE A 61 -15.48 -7.08 0.28
C PHE A 61 -16.16 -5.88 -0.35
N SER A 62 -17.50 -5.85 -0.44
CA SER A 62 -18.24 -4.82 -1.20
C SER A 62 -17.93 -3.38 -0.75
N SER A 63 -17.62 -3.21 0.53
CA SER A 63 -17.28 -1.93 1.15
C SER A 63 -15.89 -1.90 1.78
N SER A 64 -14.98 -2.76 1.33
CA SER A 64 -13.61 -2.78 1.86
C SER A 64 -12.81 -1.59 1.33
N VAL A 65 -12.03 -0.96 2.20
CA VAL A 65 -11.17 0.18 1.83
C VAL A 65 -10.11 -0.25 0.82
N GLU A 66 -9.60 -1.48 0.94
CA GLU A 66 -8.62 -2.06 0.01
C GLU A 66 -9.17 -2.13 -1.42
N ARG A 67 -10.43 -2.57 -1.59
CA ARG A 67 -11.09 -2.59 -2.89
C ARG A 67 -11.16 -1.20 -3.50
N GLY A 68 -11.56 -0.22 -2.70
CA GLY A 68 -11.63 1.17 -3.16
C GLY A 68 -10.27 1.69 -3.64
N ILE A 69 -9.19 1.40 -2.90
CA ILE A 69 -7.82 1.82 -3.29
C ILE A 69 -7.42 1.14 -4.61
N ILE A 70 -7.60 -0.17 -4.72
CA ILE A 70 -7.24 -0.93 -5.93
C ILE A 70 -8.01 -0.39 -7.14
N LEU A 71 -9.30 -0.10 -7.00
CA LEU A 71 -10.11 0.52 -8.06
C LEU A 71 -9.59 1.91 -8.43
N ARG A 72 -9.23 2.73 -7.43
CA ARG A 72 -8.71 4.08 -7.66
C ARG A 72 -7.41 4.05 -8.46
N GLU A 73 -6.46 3.23 -8.03
CA GLU A 73 -5.13 3.13 -8.63
C GLU A 73 -5.14 2.45 -10.01
N THR A 74 -6.18 1.68 -10.32
CA THR A 74 -6.44 1.13 -11.67
C THR A 74 -7.31 2.04 -12.54
N GLY A 75 -7.58 3.28 -12.10
CA GLY A 75 -8.28 4.31 -12.88
C GLY A 75 -9.81 4.22 -12.85
N ARG A 76 -10.38 3.34 -12.03
CA ARG A 76 -11.83 3.12 -11.87
C ARG A 76 -12.40 4.03 -10.79
N LEU A 77 -12.24 5.35 -10.99
CA LEU A 77 -12.50 6.36 -9.96
C LEU A 77 -13.95 6.39 -9.45
N GLU A 78 -14.94 6.24 -10.34
CA GLU A 78 -16.36 6.21 -9.94
C GLU A 78 -16.70 4.98 -9.11
N ASP A 79 -16.20 3.80 -9.51
CA ASP A 79 -16.37 2.56 -8.76
C ASP A 79 -15.71 2.68 -7.37
N ALA A 80 -14.50 3.24 -7.32
CA ALA A 80 -13.79 3.51 -6.06
C ALA A 80 -14.58 4.43 -5.14
N LYS A 81 -15.12 5.53 -5.69
CA LYS A 81 -15.95 6.48 -4.94
C LYS A 81 -17.18 5.81 -4.33
N SER A 82 -17.89 4.98 -5.10
CA SER A 82 -19.04 4.21 -4.60
C SER A 82 -18.65 3.27 -3.46
N VAL A 83 -17.52 2.57 -3.60
CA VAL A 83 -17.00 1.68 -2.54
C VAL A 83 -16.66 2.45 -1.27
N PHE A 84 -15.94 3.58 -1.38
CA PHE A 84 -15.59 4.38 -0.22
C PHE A 84 -16.82 4.98 0.46
N ALA A 85 -17.81 5.48 -0.30
CA ALA A 85 -19.06 5.97 0.26
C ALA A 85 -19.82 4.88 1.03
N LEU A 86 -19.87 3.67 0.49
CA LEU A 86 -20.46 2.51 1.16
C LEU A 86 -19.68 2.13 2.43
N ALA A 87 -18.34 2.17 2.36
CA ALA A 87 -17.46 1.91 3.50
C ALA A 87 -17.71 2.90 4.64
N VAL A 88 -17.78 4.20 4.33
CA VAL A 88 -18.11 5.25 5.32
C VAL A 88 -19.44 4.95 5.99
N MET A 89 -20.51 4.71 5.21
CA MET A 89 -21.84 4.45 5.75
C MET A 89 -21.86 3.21 6.67
N LYS A 90 -21.25 2.09 6.24
CA LYS A 90 -21.23 0.83 7.03
C LYS A 90 -20.38 0.99 8.30
N LEU A 91 -19.18 1.55 8.19
CA LEU A 91 -18.24 1.69 9.31
C LEU A 91 -18.71 2.71 10.35
N GLU A 92 -19.30 3.84 9.93
CA GLU A 92 -19.88 4.80 10.87
C GLU A 92 -21.06 4.21 11.64
N LYS A 93 -21.89 3.40 10.98
CA LYS A 93 -23.01 2.70 11.62
C LYS A 93 -22.54 1.63 12.62
N GLN A 94 -21.50 0.88 12.29
CA GLN A 94 -21.03 -0.26 13.09
C GLN A 94 -20.09 0.15 14.23
N LEU A 95 -19.14 1.05 13.95
CA LEU A 95 -18.02 1.38 14.84
C LEU A 95 -18.10 2.81 15.37
N GLY A 96 -18.95 3.65 14.78
CA GLY A 96 -19.11 5.05 15.10
C GLY A 96 -18.19 5.97 14.29
N ALA A 97 -18.62 7.23 14.11
CA ALA A 97 -17.91 8.24 13.31
C ALA A 97 -16.55 8.66 13.88
N ASN A 98 -16.16 8.24 15.07
CA ASN A 98 -14.84 8.51 15.65
C ASN A 98 -13.92 7.28 15.63
N HIS A 99 -14.32 6.18 14.97
CA HIS A 99 -13.45 5.02 14.77
C HIS A 99 -12.41 5.28 13.68
N TYR A 100 -11.22 4.68 13.80
CA TYR A 100 -10.14 4.84 12.81
C TYR A 100 -10.59 4.40 11.42
N ASP A 101 -11.15 3.19 11.27
CA ASP A 101 -11.56 2.67 9.95
C ASP A 101 -12.61 3.58 9.28
N ALA A 102 -13.55 4.15 10.05
CA ALA A 102 -14.53 5.10 9.53
C ALA A 102 -13.88 6.44 9.11
N ALA A 103 -12.85 6.89 9.84
CA ALA A 103 -12.06 8.06 9.44
C ALA A 103 -11.18 7.79 8.21
N GLU A 104 -10.60 6.60 8.10
CA GLU A 104 -9.80 6.18 6.95
C GLU A 104 -10.67 6.14 5.68
N ALA A 105 -11.84 5.49 5.74
CA ALA A 105 -12.77 5.45 4.61
C ALA A 105 -13.21 6.86 4.15
N ARG A 106 -13.47 7.78 5.10
CA ARG A 106 -13.80 9.18 4.78
C ARG A 106 -12.64 9.93 4.15
N MET A 107 -11.41 9.65 4.58
CA MET A 107 -10.22 10.24 4.01
C MET A 107 -10.07 9.82 2.55
N TRP A 108 -10.18 8.53 2.26
CA TRP A 108 -10.13 8.02 0.89
C TRP A 108 -11.25 8.54 0.00
N LEU A 109 -12.48 8.64 0.53
CA LEU A 109 -13.59 9.27 -0.19
C LEU A 109 -13.26 10.72 -0.54
N ALA A 110 -12.79 11.51 0.43
CA ALA A 110 -12.44 12.91 0.22
C ALA A 110 -11.35 13.08 -0.84
N MET A 111 -10.33 12.23 -0.86
CA MET A 111 -9.24 12.29 -1.87
C MET A 111 -9.69 11.84 -3.26
N THR A 112 -10.71 10.98 -3.36
CA THR A 112 -11.24 10.49 -4.64
C THR A 112 -12.29 11.45 -5.22
N GLU A 113 -12.88 12.31 -4.39
CA GLU A 113 -13.84 13.31 -4.81
C GLU A 113 -13.14 14.53 -5.44
N ASN A 114 -13.33 14.72 -6.75
CA ASN A 114 -12.79 15.85 -7.52
C ASN A 114 -13.17 17.26 -7.01
N GLN A 115 -14.17 17.37 -6.12
CA GLN A 115 -14.64 18.65 -5.58
C GLN A 115 -14.16 18.93 -4.15
N SER A 116 -13.44 17.99 -3.53
CA SER A 116 -12.94 18.18 -2.17
C SER A 116 -11.89 19.27 -2.14
N SER A 117 -12.16 20.32 -1.36
CA SER A 117 -11.16 21.35 -1.11
C SER A 117 -9.99 20.78 -0.31
N LEU A 118 -8.78 21.30 -0.56
CA LEU A 118 -7.59 20.91 0.19
C LEU A 118 -7.72 21.17 1.70
N GLU A 119 -8.52 22.16 2.10
CA GLU A 119 -8.85 22.43 3.50
C GLU A 119 -9.68 21.28 4.12
N THR A 120 -10.64 20.74 3.37
CA THR A 120 -11.41 19.55 3.78
C THR A 120 -10.50 18.35 3.95
N ILE A 121 -9.64 18.08 2.96
CA ILE A 121 -8.69 16.95 2.97
C ILE A 121 -7.73 17.09 4.16
N THR A 122 -7.18 18.29 4.39
CA THR A 122 -6.29 18.58 5.52
C THR A 122 -6.98 18.31 6.86
N LYS A 123 -8.23 18.74 7.02
CA LYS A 123 -9.01 18.52 8.24
C LYS A 123 -9.25 17.04 8.49
N SER A 124 -9.66 16.30 7.45
CA SER A 124 -9.87 14.84 7.53
C SER A 124 -8.58 14.11 7.89
N LEU A 125 -7.45 14.49 7.29
CA LEU A 125 -6.15 13.89 7.59
C LEU A 125 -5.71 14.15 9.04
N ARG A 126 -5.88 15.37 9.55
CA ARG A 126 -5.59 15.68 10.97
C ARG A 126 -6.43 14.82 11.92
N GLN A 127 -7.71 14.61 11.61
CA GLN A 127 -8.58 13.75 12.41
C GLN A 127 -8.11 12.29 12.37
N LEU A 128 -7.79 11.77 11.18
CA LEU A 128 -7.28 10.42 11.01
C LEU A 128 -5.98 10.19 11.80
N LEU A 129 -5.02 11.11 11.70
CA LEU A 129 -3.74 11.05 12.42
C LEU A 129 -3.92 11.12 13.94
N ALA A 130 -4.86 11.93 14.43
CA ALA A 130 -5.18 11.97 15.86
C ALA A 130 -5.79 10.65 16.37
N LEU A 131 -6.62 9.99 15.57
CA LEU A 131 -7.16 8.66 15.88
C LEU A 131 -6.08 7.58 15.83
N TRP A 132 -5.21 7.64 14.82
CA TRP A 132 -4.05 6.77 14.69
C TRP A 132 -3.16 6.85 15.93
N GLN A 133 -2.81 8.06 16.38
CA GLN A 133 -1.96 8.26 17.57
C GLN A 133 -2.57 7.67 18.84
N LYS A 134 -3.89 7.82 19.02
CA LYS A 134 -4.61 7.25 20.17
C LYS A 134 -4.58 5.72 20.16
N GLN A 135 -4.66 5.10 18.98
CA GLN A 135 -4.59 3.64 18.81
C GLN A 135 -3.16 3.10 18.86
N SER A 136 -2.18 3.80 18.27
CA SER A 136 -0.78 3.37 18.22
C SER A 136 -0.11 3.36 19.59
N GLY A 137 -0.61 4.18 20.53
CA GLY A 137 -0.24 4.11 21.94
C GLY A 137 -0.72 2.84 22.67
N GLN A 138 -1.52 1.98 22.02
CA GLN A 138 -2.18 0.82 22.64
C GLN A 138 -1.89 -0.55 21.97
N LEU A 139 -1.18 -0.64 20.83
CA LEU A 139 -1.01 -1.92 20.11
C LEU A 139 0.39 -2.11 19.47
N ILE A 140 0.92 -3.34 19.62
CA ILE A 140 2.25 -3.82 19.17
C ILE A 140 2.24 -4.30 17.69
N SER A 141 1.09 -4.31 17.01
CA SER A 141 0.97 -4.85 15.64
C SER A 141 0.22 -3.91 14.69
N ASP A 142 0.78 -3.70 13.49
CA ASP A 142 0.08 -3.09 12.35
C ASP A 142 -1.09 -3.98 11.93
N LYS A 143 -2.30 -3.66 12.41
CA LYS A 143 -3.50 -4.43 12.07
C LYS A 143 -3.83 -4.19 10.60
N ALA A 144 -3.97 -5.27 9.83
CA ALA A 144 -4.56 -5.26 8.49
C ALA A 144 -3.96 -4.26 7.48
N GLY A 145 -2.67 -3.89 7.59
CA GLY A 145 -1.98 -2.99 6.65
C GLY A 145 -2.36 -1.51 6.73
N GLN A 146 -2.93 -1.07 7.87
CA GLN A 146 -3.28 0.33 8.11
C GLN A 146 -2.06 1.26 7.99
N SER A 147 -0.87 0.83 8.41
CA SER A 147 0.35 1.64 8.29
C SER A 147 0.70 1.97 6.84
N VAL A 148 0.55 0.99 5.94
CA VAL A 148 0.82 1.13 4.50
C VAL A 148 -0.22 2.05 3.86
N ARG A 149 -1.51 1.88 4.19
CA ARG A 149 -2.56 2.75 3.65
C ARG A 149 -2.43 4.19 4.16
N LEU A 150 -2.11 4.38 5.43
CA LEU A 150 -1.83 5.71 5.98
C LEU A 150 -0.63 6.36 5.29
N GLN A 151 0.41 5.60 4.97
CA GLN A 151 1.54 6.09 4.17
C GLN A 151 1.06 6.59 2.80
N TRP A 152 0.23 5.82 2.08
CA TRP A 152 -0.30 6.25 0.79
C TRP A 152 -1.16 7.52 0.88
N ILE A 153 -2.05 7.61 1.87
CA ILE A 153 -2.85 8.81 2.13
C ILE A 153 -1.96 10.03 2.30
N VAL A 154 -0.89 9.91 3.08
CA VAL A 154 0.05 11.01 3.33
C VAL A 154 0.82 11.37 2.06
N GLU A 155 1.32 10.37 1.31
CA GLU A 155 2.07 10.60 0.07
C GLU A 155 1.22 11.36 -0.95
N ASP A 156 -0.03 10.94 -1.13
CA ASP A 156 -0.97 11.53 -2.07
C ASP A 156 -1.42 12.93 -1.63
N TYR A 157 -1.68 13.14 -0.32
CA TYR A 157 -1.96 14.46 0.23
C TYR A 157 -0.81 15.44 0.00
N LEU A 158 0.43 15.02 0.30
CA LEU A 158 1.60 15.87 0.10
C LEU A 158 1.76 16.19 -1.39
N SER A 159 1.60 15.19 -2.27
CA SER A 159 1.61 15.40 -3.72
C SER A 159 0.61 16.48 -4.15
N GLN A 160 -0.62 16.39 -3.66
CA GLN A 160 -1.69 17.35 -3.97
C GLN A 160 -1.35 18.76 -3.46
N VAL A 161 -0.97 18.91 -2.18
CA VAL A 161 -0.54 20.20 -1.61
C VAL A 161 0.58 20.86 -2.41
N PHE A 162 1.53 20.04 -2.87
CA PHE A 162 2.69 20.52 -3.60
C PHE A 162 2.44 20.82 -5.08
N SER A 163 1.34 20.31 -5.64
CA SER A 163 0.89 20.56 -7.00
C SER A 163 -0.02 21.79 -7.11
N GLU A 164 -0.79 22.11 -6.07
CA GLU A 164 -1.68 23.27 -6.01
C GLU A 164 -0.93 24.58 -5.70
N LYS A 165 -1.54 25.74 -6.01
CA LYS A 165 -0.89 27.06 -5.84
C LYS A 165 -0.47 27.27 -4.38
N ARG A 166 0.80 27.66 -4.22
CA ARG A 166 1.54 27.84 -2.96
C ARG A 166 0.97 28.93 -2.06
N ASP A 167 -0.13 28.66 -1.37
CA ASP A 167 -0.51 29.47 -0.21
C ASP A 167 0.29 29.03 1.03
N GLN A 168 0.60 29.99 1.91
CA GLN A 168 1.46 29.75 3.07
C GLN A 168 0.76 28.92 4.16
N LYS A 169 -0.57 28.97 4.22
CA LYS A 169 -1.40 28.26 5.22
C LYS A 169 -1.41 26.75 4.98
N THR A 170 -1.53 26.35 3.72
CA THR A 170 -1.56 24.97 3.26
C THR A 170 -0.18 24.34 3.37
N LEU A 171 0.87 25.07 2.96
CA LEU A 171 2.24 24.62 3.15
C LEU A 171 2.55 24.41 4.64
N GLY A 172 2.17 25.35 5.51
CA GLY A 172 2.32 25.19 6.96
C GLY A 172 1.62 23.93 7.50
N SER A 173 0.40 23.66 7.05
CA SER A 173 -0.34 22.45 7.45
C SER A 173 0.33 21.15 6.96
N ALA A 174 0.92 21.15 5.77
CA ALA A 174 1.70 20.02 5.27
C ALA A 174 2.99 19.79 6.06
N PHE A 175 3.68 20.87 6.48
CA PHE A 175 4.84 20.77 7.36
C PHE A 175 4.47 20.20 8.74
N GLU A 176 3.38 20.65 9.35
CA GLU A 176 2.89 20.10 10.62
C GLU A 176 2.60 18.59 10.51
N ILE A 177 1.95 18.17 9.43
CA ILE A 177 1.68 16.75 9.17
C ILE A 177 2.98 15.97 8.96
N ALA A 178 3.94 16.51 8.20
CA ALA A 178 5.24 15.87 8.02
C ALA A 178 6.05 15.76 9.32
N GLU A 179 6.00 16.77 10.19
CA GLU A 179 6.65 16.75 11.51
C GLU A 179 6.00 15.73 12.44
N PHE A 180 4.66 15.68 12.48
CA PHE A 180 3.90 14.69 13.25
C PHE A 180 4.31 13.25 12.91
N LEU A 181 4.61 13.02 11.64
CA LEU A 181 4.95 11.72 11.09
C LEU A 181 6.43 11.31 11.27
N ARG A 182 7.31 12.23 11.67
CA ARG A 182 8.78 12.05 11.75
C ARG A 182 9.25 11.00 12.78
N SER A 183 8.36 10.26 13.42
CA SER A 183 8.61 9.29 14.51
C SER A 183 8.74 7.80 14.08
N GLY A 184 9.05 7.49 12.82
CA GLY A 184 9.58 6.14 12.48
C GLY A 184 9.42 5.66 11.04
N MET A 185 8.22 5.72 10.45
CA MET A 185 7.95 5.12 9.12
C MET A 185 8.06 6.11 7.95
N VAL A 186 8.05 7.41 8.25
CA VAL A 186 7.86 8.45 7.25
C VAL A 186 9.17 9.05 6.71
N GLN A 187 10.31 8.72 7.33
CA GLN A 187 11.62 9.17 6.84
C GLN A 187 11.94 8.60 5.45
N GLN A 188 11.62 7.32 5.18
CA GLN A 188 11.86 6.71 3.87
C GLN A 188 10.88 7.22 2.81
N ALA A 189 9.59 7.31 3.13
CA ALA A 189 8.56 7.81 2.21
C ALA A 189 8.81 9.26 1.78
N LEU A 190 9.16 10.14 2.73
CA LEU A 190 9.49 11.54 2.46
C LEU A 190 10.78 11.69 1.64
N VAL A 191 11.82 10.90 1.93
CA VAL A 191 13.06 10.89 1.14
C VAL A 191 12.74 10.50 -0.30
N GLN A 192 11.94 9.45 -0.52
CA GLN A 192 11.59 8.99 -1.85
C GLN A 192 10.69 9.97 -2.63
N ALA A 193 9.75 10.64 -1.95
CA ALA A 193 8.94 11.69 -2.55
C ALA A 193 9.77 12.93 -2.91
N ALA A 194 10.72 13.31 -2.05
CA ALA A 194 11.66 14.40 -2.32
C ALA A 194 12.58 14.09 -3.50
N LEU A 195 13.13 12.88 -3.58
CA LEU A 195 13.98 12.43 -4.71
C LEU A 195 13.25 12.53 -6.05
N ARG A 196 11.99 12.09 -6.13
CA ARG A 196 11.20 12.16 -7.38
C ARG A 196 10.90 13.61 -7.81
N ARG A 197 10.84 14.53 -6.87
CA ARG A 197 10.60 15.97 -7.12
C ARG A 197 11.87 16.69 -7.56
N LEU A 198 13.02 16.30 -7.01
CA LEU A 198 14.33 16.85 -7.37
C LEU A 198 14.85 16.28 -8.70
N ALA A 199 14.23 15.21 -9.21
CA ALA A 199 14.53 14.62 -10.51
C ALA A 199 14.23 15.61 -11.67
N PRO A 200 15.26 16.05 -12.40
CA PRO A 200 15.14 17.13 -13.38
C PRO A 200 14.37 16.70 -14.64
N ASP A 201 14.35 15.41 -14.95
CA ASP A 201 13.81 14.83 -16.17
C ASP A 201 13.15 13.46 -15.93
N GLU A 202 12.48 12.92 -16.96
CA GLU A 202 11.73 11.66 -16.89
C GLU A 202 12.62 10.42 -16.73
N GLU A 203 13.85 10.45 -17.27
CA GLU A 203 14.83 9.37 -17.14
C GLU A 203 15.32 9.25 -15.68
N THR A 204 15.56 10.37 -15.01
CA THR A 204 15.93 10.40 -13.58
C THR A 204 14.81 9.87 -12.68
N ARG A 205 13.54 10.15 -13.02
CA ARG A 205 12.38 9.60 -12.28
C ARG A 205 12.26 8.09 -12.43
N ASP A 206 12.55 7.57 -13.63
CA ASP A 206 12.57 6.13 -13.89
C ASP A 206 13.73 5.42 -13.17
N LEU A 207 14.88 6.07 -13.03
CA LEU A 207 15.98 5.56 -12.20
C LEU A 207 15.57 5.41 -10.73
N ILE A 208 14.88 6.41 -10.15
CA ILE A 208 14.37 6.35 -8.78
C ILE A 208 13.35 5.21 -8.63
N ARG A 209 12.43 5.05 -9.58
CA ARG A 209 11.45 3.94 -9.58
C ARG A 209 12.15 2.59 -9.61
N ARG A 210 13.18 2.43 -10.45
CA ARG A 210 13.96 1.18 -10.56
C ARG A 210 14.74 0.88 -9.27
N GLN A 211 15.33 1.90 -8.64
CA GLN A 211 16.01 1.77 -7.35
C GLN A 211 15.04 1.26 -6.26
N GLN A 212 13.84 1.82 -6.19
CA GLN A 212 12.81 1.40 -5.23
C GLN A 212 12.34 -0.04 -5.46
N ASN A 213 12.20 -0.46 -6.72
CA ASN A 213 11.81 -1.82 -7.05
C ASN A 213 12.89 -2.83 -6.63
N LEU A 214 14.18 -2.50 -6.80
CA LEU A 214 15.28 -3.34 -6.34
C LEU A 214 15.36 -3.42 -4.81
N GLN A 215 15.10 -2.32 -4.11
CA GLN A 215 15.02 -2.31 -2.64
C GLN A 215 13.88 -3.18 -2.11
N ARG A 216 12.70 -3.14 -2.75
CA ARG A 216 11.59 -4.03 -2.40
C ARG A 216 11.90 -5.50 -2.66
N LYS A 217 12.54 -5.80 -3.81
CA LYS A 217 13.00 -7.14 -4.13
C LYS A 217 13.98 -7.67 -3.08
N LEU A 218 14.88 -6.82 -2.59
CA LEU A 218 15.85 -7.17 -1.56
C LEU A 218 15.17 -7.58 -0.25
N ILE A 219 14.21 -6.78 0.23
CA ILE A 219 13.44 -7.07 1.46
C ILE A 219 12.76 -8.44 1.36
N VAL A 220 12.08 -8.73 0.23
CA VAL A 220 11.41 -10.00 -0.01
C VAL A 220 12.40 -11.17 -0.05
N LEU A 221 13.57 -10.99 -0.66
CA LEU A 221 14.60 -12.03 -0.71
C LEU A 221 15.20 -12.31 0.67
N GLN A 222 15.45 -11.27 1.47
CA GLN A 222 15.96 -11.38 2.83
C GLN A 222 14.95 -12.07 3.77
N GLN A 223 13.66 -11.74 3.65
CA GLN A 223 12.60 -12.43 4.39
C GLN A 223 12.55 -13.92 4.03
N ARG A 224 12.62 -14.26 2.73
CA ARG A 224 12.65 -15.66 2.27
C ARG A 224 13.89 -16.43 2.74
N LEU A 225 15.04 -15.76 2.86
CA LEU A 225 16.24 -16.38 3.44
C LEU A 225 16.04 -16.64 4.94
N GLY A 226 15.45 -15.70 5.68
CA GLY A 226 15.12 -15.85 7.10
C GLY A 226 14.13 -16.99 7.37
N ASP A 227 13.05 -17.07 6.60
CA ASP A 227 12.08 -18.16 6.67
C ASP A 227 12.72 -19.51 6.32
N GLY A 228 13.56 -19.53 5.27
CA GLY A 228 14.31 -20.71 4.85
C GLY A 228 15.28 -21.25 5.90
N ALA A 229 15.96 -20.35 6.62
CA ALA A 229 16.89 -20.69 7.69
C ALA A 229 16.17 -21.22 8.94
N ASN A 230 14.99 -20.69 9.26
CA ASN A 230 14.24 -21.07 10.47
C ASN A 230 13.47 -22.38 10.34
N TYR A 231 12.98 -22.74 9.14
CA TYR A 231 12.14 -23.93 8.96
C TYR A 231 12.87 -25.19 8.47
N GLY A 232 14.20 -25.12 8.22
CA GLY A 232 15.04 -26.29 7.88
C GLY A 232 14.64 -27.08 6.62
N GLN A 233 13.67 -26.57 5.84
CA GLN A 233 13.08 -27.25 4.68
C GLN A 233 13.76 -26.90 3.34
N ILE A 234 14.70 -25.95 3.34
CA ILE A 234 15.34 -25.45 2.11
C ILE A 234 16.75 -26.03 1.98
N SER A 235 17.05 -26.64 0.82
CA SER A 235 18.36 -27.25 0.58
C SER A 235 19.51 -26.23 0.66
N THR A 236 20.70 -26.65 1.08
CA THR A 236 21.89 -25.79 1.16
C THR A 236 22.25 -25.13 -0.18
N ALA A 237 21.99 -25.80 -1.31
CA ALA A 237 22.16 -25.24 -2.65
C ALA A 237 21.15 -24.13 -2.94
N THR A 238 19.91 -24.26 -2.44
CA THR A 238 18.87 -23.23 -2.59
C THR A 238 19.13 -22.02 -1.68
N LEU A 239 19.62 -22.25 -0.45
CA LEU A 239 20.05 -21.16 0.45
C LEU A 239 21.22 -20.38 -0.16
N LYS A 240 22.23 -21.07 -0.66
CA LYS A 240 23.38 -20.44 -1.33
C LYS A 240 22.95 -19.68 -2.60
N GLY A 241 21.98 -20.20 -3.35
CA GLY A 241 21.40 -19.49 -4.49
C GLY A 241 20.57 -18.26 -4.12
N LEU A 242 19.93 -18.25 -2.94
CA LEU A 242 19.23 -17.09 -2.38
C LEU A 242 20.22 -16.03 -1.89
N GLU A 243 21.27 -16.43 -1.18
CA GLU A 243 22.35 -15.54 -0.73
C GLU A 243 23.03 -14.84 -1.90
N VAL A 244 23.32 -15.56 -2.99
CA VAL A 244 23.87 -14.97 -4.23
C VAL A 244 22.90 -13.94 -4.81
N LYS A 245 21.61 -14.26 -4.93
CA LYS A 245 20.60 -13.33 -5.44
C LYS A 245 20.40 -12.10 -4.56
N ILE A 246 20.54 -12.25 -3.24
CA ILE A 246 20.53 -11.13 -2.28
C ILE A 246 21.74 -10.24 -2.55
N SER A 247 22.94 -10.80 -2.59
CA SER A 247 24.18 -10.06 -2.84
C SER A 247 24.15 -9.33 -4.19
N ASP A 248 23.68 -9.99 -5.26
CA ASP A 248 23.52 -9.38 -6.58
C ASP A 248 22.52 -8.21 -6.55
N THR A 249 21.42 -8.36 -5.80
CA THR A 249 20.39 -7.33 -5.66
C THR A 249 20.88 -6.17 -4.78
N GLU A 250 21.65 -6.43 -3.73
CA GLU A 250 22.31 -5.40 -2.89
C GLU A 250 23.28 -4.56 -3.71
N ASN A 251 24.12 -5.21 -4.52
CA ASN A 251 25.03 -4.53 -5.44
C ASN A 251 24.27 -3.68 -6.47
N ALA A 252 23.17 -4.19 -7.02
CA ALA A 252 22.32 -3.44 -7.94
C ALA A 252 21.64 -2.23 -7.25
N VAL A 253 21.20 -2.38 -6.00
CA VAL A 253 20.66 -1.26 -5.20
C VAL A 253 21.73 -0.20 -4.97
N ALA A 254 22.96 -0.59 -4.61
CA ALA A 254 24.06 0.35 -4.39
C ALA A 254 24.42 1.12 -5.67
N GLN A 255 24.54 0.43 -6.80
CA GLN A 255 24.81 1.05 -8.11
C GLN A 255 23.70 2.01 -8.54
N MET A 256 22.43 1.63 -8.35
CA MET A 256 21.29 2.49 -8.70
C MET A 256 21.17 3.68 -7.75
N THR A 257 21.54 3.52 -6.48
CA THR A 257 21.58 4.63 -5.51
C THR A 257 22.63 5.67 -5.92
N GLU A 258 23.79 5.23 -6.38
CA GLU A 258 24.84 6.12 -6.87
C GLU A 258 24.48 6.79 -8.20
N ALA A 259 23.80 6.06 -9.09
CA ALA A 259 23.28 6.63 -10.34
C ALA A 259 22.23 7.72 -10.08
N VAL A 260 21.32 7.51 -9.13
CA VAL A 260 20.33 8.53 -8.71
C VAL A 260 20.99 9.73 -8.06
N ARG A 261 22.00 9.51 -7.20
CA ARG A 261 22.79 10.60 -6.59
C ARG A 261 23.49 11.45 -7.66
N SER A 262 24.08 10.80 -8.66
CA SER A 262 24.80 11.49 -9.74
C SER A 262 23.88 12.25 -10.70
N ALA A 263 22.63 11.78 -10.86
CA ALA A 263 21.64 12.37 -11.77
C ALA A 263 20.88 13.57 -11.15
N ILE A 264 20.94 13.76 -9.83
CA ILE A 264 20.26 14.85 -9.13
C ILE A 264 21.34 15.78 -8.55
N PRO A 265 21.56 16.97 -9.15
CA PRO A 265 22.68 17.87 -8.79
C PRO A 265 22.69 18.33 -7.33
N GLU A 266 21.53 18.31 -6.66
CA GLU A 266 21.35 18.72 -5.26
C GLU A 266 21.71 17.62 -4.24
N LEU A 267 22.04 16.40 -4.70
CA LEU A 267 22.40 15.25 -3.86
C LEU A 267 23.89 14.89 -3.86
N ALA A 268 24.69 15.56 -4.70
CA ALA A 268 26.12 15.31 -4.89
C ALA A 268 26.99 16.04 -3.86
#